data_AF-A0A972LMD2-F1
#
_entry.id   AF-A0A972LMD2-F1
#
_cell.length_a   1.000
_cell.length_b   1.000
_cell.length_c   1.000
_cell.angle_alpha   90.00
_cell.angle_beta   90.00
_cell.angle_gamma   90.00
#
_symmetry.space_group_name_H-M   'P 1'
#
loop_
_entity.id
_entity.type
_entity.pdbx_description
1 polymer ?
#
loop_
_entity_poly.entity_id
_entity_poly.type
_entity_poly.pdbx_seq_one_letter_code
_entity_poly.pdbx_strand_id
1 'polypeptide(L)' 'MLVWDRLRAHRAKSVMAFLRDTRTIHSVLLPPYAPELNPIEYAWGYLKQNPLANLSIPD' A
#
# COMPACT_ATOMS: atom_id res chain seq x y z
N MET A 1 1.04 -10.63 -8.00
CA MET A 1 2.05 -9.55 -7.95
C MET A 1 1.65 -8.59 -6.85
N LEU A 2 2.61 -8.11 -6.07
CA LEU A 2 2.42 -7.23 -4.92
C LEU A 2 3.25 -5.97 -5.13
N VAL A 3 2.62 -4.81 -5.22
CA VAL A 3 3.31 -3.53 -5.48
C VAL A 3 3.15 -2.66 -4.24
N TRP A 4 4.28 -2.29 -3.63
CA TRP A 4 4.30 -1.52 -2.40
C TRP A 4 5.21 -0.30 -2.50
N ASP A 5 4.87 0.73 -1.74
CA ASP A 5 5.76 1.82 -1.44
C ASP A 5 6.93 1.35 -0.54
N ARG A 6 7.77 2.29 -0.09
CA ARG A 6 8.95 1.97 0.71
C ARG A 6 8.74 2.08 2.22
N LEU A 7 7.48 2.02 2.70
CA LEU A 7 7.17 2.01 4.12
C LEU A 7 8.04 0.97 4.86
N ARG A 8 8.50 1.31 6.07
CA ARG A 8 9.41 0.45 6.86
C ARG A 8 8.82 -0.93 7.12
N ALA A 9 7.50 -1.03 7.30
CA ALA A 9 6.80 -2.30 7.49
C ALA A 9 6.94 -3.23 6.28
N HIS A 10 6.82 -2.72 5.05
CA HIS A 10 6.97 -3.49 3.82
C HIS A 10 8.38 -4.06 3.61
N ARG A 11 9.39 -3.48 4.27
CA ARG A 11 10.80 -3.90 4.21
C ARG A 11 11.30 -4.53 5.50
N ALA A 12 10.42 -4.79 6.47
CA ALA A 12 10.79 -5.40 7.73
C ALA A 12 11.39 -6.81 7.49
N LYS A 13 12.36 -7.20 8.31
CA LYS A 13 13.06 -8.50 8.15
C LYS A 13 12.09 -9.69 8.13
N SER A 14 11.07 -9.67 8.99
CA SER A 14 10.03 -10.70 9.05
C SER A 14 9.21 -10.78 7.76
N VAL A 15 8.79 -9.63 7.22
CA VAL A 15 8.04 -9.56 5.95
C VAL A 15 8.89 -10.07 4.79
N MET A 16 10.15 -9.64 4.71
CA MET A 16 11.07 -10.10 3.65
C MET A 16 11.43 -11.60 3.78
N ALA A 17 11.44 -12.16 4.99
CA ALA A 17 11.60 -13.60 5.19
C ALA A 17 10.37 -14.35 4.66
N PHE A 18 9.17 -13.94 5.05
CA PHE A 18 7.92 -14.52 4.57
C PHE A 18 7.78 -14.49 3.04
N LEU A 19 8.11 -13.36 2.41
CA LEU A 19 8.06 -13.22 0.94
C LEU A 19 9.08 -14.13 0.23
N ARG A 20 10.26 -14.37 0.84
CA ARG A 20 11.26 -15.29 0.29
C ARG A 20 10.79 -16.74 0.32
N ASP A 21 10.06 -17.12 1.38
CA ASP A 21 9.54 -18.48 1.53
C ASP A 21 8.27 -18.71 0.71
N THR A 22 7.56 -17.63 0.34
CA THR A 22 6.29 -17.69 -0.40
C THR A 22 6.49 -17.47 -1.90
N ARG A 23 6.85 -18.54 -2.62
CA ARG A 23 7.15 -18.50 -4.07
C ARG A 23 6.01 -18.04 -5.00
N THR A 24 4.77 -18.04 -4.52
CA THR A 24 3.60 -17.59 -5.28
C THR A 24 3.43 -16.07 -5.30
N ILE A 25 4.17 -15.34 -4.46
CA ILE A 25 4.07 -13.89 -4.35
C ILE A 25 5.32 -13.24 -4.97
N HIS A 26 5.11 -12.51 -6.07
CA HIS A 26 6.12 -11.63 -6.65
C HIS A 26 5.92 -10.20 -6.15
N SER A 27 6.84 -9.70 -5.32
CA SER A 27 6.79 -8.34 -4.77
C SER A 27 7.69 -7.36 -5.52
N VAL A 28 7.22 -6.13 -5.73
CA VAL A 28 7.96 -5.01 -6.31
C VAL A 28 7.85 -3.80 -5.39
N LEU A 29 8.98 -3.11 -5.16
CA LEU A 29 9.02 -1.84 -4.45
C LEU A 29 9.06 -0.68 -5.45
N LEU A 30 8.19 0.30 -5.26
CA LEU A 30 8.20 1.54 -6.03
C LEU A 30 9.45 2.39 -5.70
N PRO A 31 9.86 3.31 -6.60
CA PRO A 31 10.85 4.33 -6.29
C PRO A 31 10.46 5.14 -5.03
N PRO A 32 11.45 5.65 -4.26
CA PRO A 32 11.17 6.58 -3.17
C PRO A 32 10.41 7.82 -3.69
N TYR A 33 9.44 8.30 -2.90
CA TYR A 33 8.72 9.55 -3.18
C TYR A 33 7.98 9.60 -4.53
N ALA A 34 7.50 8.47 -5.04
CA ALA A 34 6.72 8.37 -6.28
C ALA A 34 5.25 7.97 -6.02
N PRO A 35 4.44 8.81 -5.32
CA PRO A 35 3.04 8.50 -5.03
C PRO A 35 2.17 8.34 -6.28
N GLU A 36 2.50 9.03 -7.37
CA GLU A 36 1.81 8.96 -8.66
C GLU A 36 1.85 7.56 -9.29
N LEU A 37 2.86 6.75 -8.92
CA LEU A 37 3.01 5.36 -9.36
C LEU A 37 2.30 4.37 -8.44
N ASN A 38 1.80 4.79 -7.28
CA ASN A 38 1.13 3.92 -6.32
C ASN A 38 -0.39 3.94 -6.53
N PRO A 39 -1.01 2.88 -7.09
CA PRO A 39 -2.44 2.88 -7.45
C PRO A 39 -3.37 3.13 -6.25
N ILE A 40 -2.91 2.73 -5.07
CA ILE A 40 -3.52 2.99 -3.77
C ILE A 40 -3.80 4.49 -3.59
N GLU A 41 -2.89 5.38 -3.95
CA GLU A 41 -3.08 6.82 -3.68
C GLU A 41 -4.30 7.39 -4.41
N TYR A 42 -4.65 6.86 -5.59
CA TYR A 42 -5.86 7.26 -6.32
C TYR A 42 -7.13 6.82 -5.62
N ALA A 43 -7.19 5.58 -5.13
CA ALA A 43 -8.34 5.10 -4.37
C ALA A 43 -8.48 5.88 -3.05
N TRP A 44 -7.38 6.29 -2.43
CA TRP A 44 -7.39 7.06 -1.18
C TRP A 44 -7.86 8.47 -1.48
N GLY A 45 -7.38 9.07 -2.57
CA GLY A 45 -7.86 10.36 -3.07
C GLY A 45 -9.36 10.36 -3.31
N TYR A 46 -9.87 9.33 -4.00
CA TYR A 46 -11.30 9.16 -4.22
C TYR A 46 -12.06 9.06 -2.90
N LEU A 47 -11.66 8.18 -1.97
CA LEU A 47 -12.36 8.00 -0.71
C LEU A 47 -12.36 9.25 0.18
N LYS A 48 -11.24 10.00 0.21
CA LYS A 48 -11.13 11.26 0.96
C LYS A 48 -12.06 12.35 0.43
N GLN A 49 -12.36 12.33 -0.87
CA GLN A 49 -13.22 13.33 -1.53
C GLN A 49 -14.66 12.85 -1.72
N ASN A 50 -14.91 11.54 -1.65
CA ASN A 50 -16.20 10.91 -1.96
C ASN A 50 -16.76 10.18 -0.74
N PRO A 51 -17.23 8.91 -0.76
CA PRO A 51 -18.27 8.45 0.18
C PRO A 51 -17.89 8.52 1.68
N LEU A 52 -16.61 8.70 2.00
CA LEU A 52 -16.11 8.82 3.37
C LEU A 52 -15.77 10.26 3.76
N ALA A 53 -15.93 11.24 2.87
CA ALA A 53 -15.72 12.64 3.15
C ALA A 53 -16.64 13.08 4.30
N ASN A 54 -16.04 13.45 5.43
CA ASN A 54 -16.74 13.84 6.66
C ASN A 54 -17.72 12.78 7.21
N LEU A 55 -17.53 11.50 6.88
CA LEU A 55 -18.33 10.43 7.45
C LEU A 55 -17.96 10.26 8.93
N SER A 56 -18.85 10.67 9.83
CA SER A 56 -18.74 10.41 11.27
C SER A 56 -19.32 9.04 11.63
N ILE A 57 -18.99 8.57 12.83
CA ILE A 57 -19.64 7.39 13.41
C ILE A 57 -21.13 7.73 13.59
N PRO A 58 -22.08 6.88 13.17
CA PRO A 58 -23.50 7.08 13.46
C PRO A 58 -23.77 7.06 14.98
N ASP A 59 -24.75 7.84 15.44
CA ASP A 59 -25.21 7.84 16.84
C ASP A 59 -25.68 6.45 17.33
#